data_AF-A0A803JI94-F1
#
_entry.id   AF-A0A803JI94-F1
#
_cell.length_a   1.000
_cell.length_b   1.000
_cell.length_c   1.000
_cell.angle_alpha   90.00
_cell.angle_beta   90.00
_cell.angle_gamma   90.00
#
_symmetry.space_group_name_H-M   'P 1'
#
loop_
_entity.id
_entity.type
_entity.pdbx_description
1 polymer ?
#
loop_
_entity_poly.entity_id
_entity_poly.type
_entity_poly.pdbx_seq_one_letter_code
_entity_poly.pdbx_strand_id
1 'polypeptide(L)'
;MDALERVLTEDEENLLCYSVAELESFVQLLSDKVKADKEVLEQMKAEVLDLEAETAERGAERELYASMVAQAAGVSDALTEEAQTLAQLRSVSQELTNQTADSDGNASVRRDARCDQQKPEVDAELAIASYQHKEKLLLQERDQLQSQLQDTKAALAEAQLQQQNGLSLGLRVVPPVPAARGALTPNQSCRRNARTTCLLITS
;
A
#
# COMPACT_ATOMS: atom_id res chain seq x y z
N MET A 1 18.40 -14.25 -52.59
CA MET A 1 19.31 -14.01 -51.46
C MET A 1 20.73 -14.45 -51.82
N ASP A 2 20.93 -15.69 -52.28
CA ASP A 2 22.25 -16.27 -52.58
C ASP A 2 23.09 -15.49 -53.62
N ALA A 3 22.46 -14.86 -54.62
CA ALA A 3 23.16 -14.02 -55.59
C ALA A 3 23.63 -12.68 -55.00
N LEU A 4 22.84 -12.12 -54.08
CA LEU A 4 23.17 -10.88 -53.39
C LEU A 4 24.32 -11.11 -52.39
N GLU A 5 24.25 -12.21 -51.67
CA GLU A 5 25.27 -12.62 -50.71
C GLU A 5 26.61 -12.88 -51.40
N ARG A 6 26.61 -13.58 -52.54
CA ARG A 6 27.82 -13.84 -53.32
C ARG A 6 28.52 -12.54 -53.76
N VAL A 7 27.78 -11.59 -54.30
CA VAL A 7 28.33 -10.29 -54.76
C VAL A 7 28.78 -9.41 -53.59
N LEU A 8 28.09 -9.45 -52.44
CA LEU A 8 28.52 -8.73 -51.23
C LEU A 8 29.81 -9.28 -50.61
N THR A 9 30.18 -10.52 -50.93
CA THR A 9 31.40 -11.18 -50.43
C THR A 9 32.53 -11.21 -51.45
N GLU A 10 32.31 -10.70 -52.67
CA GLU A 10 33.32 -10.66 -53.73
C GLU A 10 34.30 -9.48 -53.53
N ASP A 11 35.56 -9.68 -53.89
CA ASP A 11 36.58 -8.62 -53.90
C ASP A 11 36.22 -7.51 -54.90
N GLU A 12 36.57 -6.26 -54.56
CA GLU A 12 36.22 -5.08 -55.36
C GLU A 12 36.68 -5.15 -56.83
N GLU A 13 37.78 -5.85 -57.11
CA GLU A 13 38.31 -6.04 -58.46
C GLU A 13 37.40 -6.90 -59.35
N ASN A 14 36.66 -7.83 -58.76
CA ASN A 14 35.71 -8.70 -59.48
C ASN A 14 34.39 -8.00 -59.79
N LEU A 15 34.08 -6.88 -59.10
CA LEU A 15 32.90 -6.08 -59.38
C LEU A 15 32.95 -5.41 -60.77
N LEU A 16 34.17 -5.18 -61.31
CA LEU A 16 34.37 -4.61 -62.64
C LEU A 16 33.99 -5.58 -63.79
N CYS A 17 33.79 -6.86 -63.48
CA CYS A 17 33.39 -7.87 -64.47
C CYS A 17 31.89 -7.84 -64.78
N TYR A 18 31.09 -7.16 -63.96
CA TYR A 18 29.65 -7.03 -64.17
C TYR A 18 29.32 -5.87 -65.10
N SER A 19 28.31 -6.07 -65.93
CA SER A 19 27.73 -5.01 -66.75
C SER A 19 27.00 -3.99 -65.89
N VAL A 20 26.83 -2.77 -66.42
CA VAL A 20 26.09 -1.70 -65.74
C VAL A 20 24.67 -2.15 -65.35
N ALA A 21 23.98 -2.89 -66.21
CA ALA A 21 22.64 -3.41 -65.94
C ALA A 21 22.61 -4.43 -64.79
N GLU A 22 23.66 -5.26 -64.66
CA GLU A 22 23.78 -6.20 -63.54
C GLU A 22 24.05 -5.48 -62.22
N LEU A 23 24.90 -4.45 -62.21
CA LEU A 23 25.09 -3.59 -61.04
C LEU A 23 23.81 -2.85 -60.65
N GLU A 24 23.07 -2.29 -61.61
CA GLU A 24 21.79 -1.62 -61.35
C GLU A 24 20.77 -2.57 -60.72
N SER A 25 20.67 -3.80 -61.24
CA SER A 25 19.80 -4.84 -60.66
C SER A 25 20.24 -5.22 -59.25
N PHE A 26 21.55 -5.27 -58.97
CA PHE A 26 22.07 -5.58 -57.64
C PHE A 26 21.81 -4.46 -56.64
N VAL A 27 22.00 -3.20 -57.03
CA VAL A 27 21.69 -2.03 -56.21
C VAL A 27 20.19 -1.99 -55.89
N GLN A 28 19.33 -2.32 -56.85
CA GLN A 28 17.88 -2.42 -56.59
C GLN A 28 17.57 -3.52 -55.57
N LEU A 29 18.17 -4.71 -55.72
CA LEU A 29 17.99 -5.82 -54.78
C LEU A 29 18.50 -5.49 -53.36
N LEU A 30 19.62 -4.77 -53.25
CA LEU A 30 20.11 -4.24 -51.96
C LEU A 30 19.14 -3.24 -51.37
N SER A 31 18.61 -2.32 -52.17
CA SER A 31 17.66 -1.30 -51.71
C SER A 31 16.41 -1.96 -51.12
N ASP A 32 15.88 -2.97 -51.80
CA ASP A 32 14.68 -3.68 -51.35
C ASP A 32 14.96 -4.53 -50.10
N LYS A 33 16.14 -5.16 -50.01
CA LYS A 33 16.56 -5.86 -48.79
C LYS A 33 16.72 -4.91 -47.59
N VAL A 34 17.39 -3.77 -47.77
CA VAL A 34 17.56 -2.77 -46.70
C VAL A 34 16.22 -2.22 -46.23
N LYS A 35 15.24 -2.03 -47.12
CA LYS A 35 13.88 -1.65 -46.73
C LYS A 35 13.21 -2.74 -45.91
N ALA A 36 13.27 -3.99 -46.35
CA ALA A 36 12.67 -5.12 -45.63
C ALA A 36 13.32 -5.29 -44.24
N ASP A 37 14.65 -5.25 -44.16
CA ASP A 37 15.38 -5.36 -42.89
C ASP A 37 15.04 -4.19 -41.95
N LYS A 38 14.86 -2.98 -42.50
CA LYS A 38 14.41 -1.81 -41.71
C LYS A 38 13.00 -2.01 -41.15
N GLU A 39 12.07 -2.53 -41.94
CA GLU A 39 10.70 -2.81 -41.48
C GLU A 39 10.70 -3.84 -40.35
N VAL A 40 11.49 -4.91 -40.49
CA VAL A 40 11.67 -5.91 -39.43
C VAL A 40 12.28 -5.29 -38.18
N LEU A 41 13.31 -4.46 -38.32
CA LEU A 41 13.94 -3.77 -37.17
C LEU A 41 12.97 -2.83 -36.45
N GLU A 42 12.16 -2.06 -37.17
CA GLU A 42 11.14 -1.20 -36.53
C GLU A 42 10.06 -2.03 -35.83
N GLN A 43 9.68 -3.19 -36.39
CA GLN A 43 8.74 -4.11 -35.74
C GLN A 43 9.33 -4.71 -34.46
N MET A 44 10.57 -5.20 -34.50
CA MET A 44 11.26 -5.73 -33.32
C MET A 44 11.46 -4.67 -32.25
N LYS A 45 11.76 -3.44 -32.65
CA LYS A 45 11.89 -2.31 -31.72
C LYS A 45 10.56 -2.01 -31.01
N ALA A 46 9.44 -2.04 -31.73
CA ALA A 46 8.13 -1.87 -31.13
C ALA A 46 7.83 -2.99 -30.13
N GLU A 47 8.10 -4.25 -30.48
CA GLU A 47 7.91 -5.40 -29.58
C GLU A 47 8.78 -5.30 -28.32
N VAL A 48 10.04 -4.87 -28.44
CA VAL A 48 10.92 -4.65 -27.29
C VAL A 48 10.36 -3.57 -26.36
N LEU A 49 9.87 -2.45 -26.90
CA LEU A 49 9.28 -1.38 -26.09
C LEU A 49 8.01 -1.84 -25.37
N ASP A 50 7.18 -2.67 -26.03
CA ASP A 50 5.98 -3.24 -25.41
C ASP A 50 6.35 -4.20 -24.26
N LEU A 51 7.37 -5.04 -24.46
CA LEU A 51 7.88 -5.94 -23.42
C LEU A 51 8.53 -5.18 -22.25
N GLU A 52 9.23 -4.07 -22.52
CA GLU A 52 9.77 -3.18 -21.48
C GLU A 52 8.63 -2.56 -20.65
N ALA A 53 7.53 -2.16 -21.27
CA ALA A 53 6.36 -1.66 -20.56
C ALA A 53 5.71 -2.76 -19.70
N GLU A 54 5.52 -3.96 -20.25
CA GLU A 54 4.95 -5.10 -19.52
C GLU A 54 5.82 -5.53 -18.32
N THR A 55 7.15 -5.51 -18.48
CA THR A 55 8.07 -5.84 -17.38
C THR A 55 8.07 -4.79 -16.28
N ALA A 56 7.93 -3.51 -16.62
CA ALA A 56 7.77 -2.44 -15.64
C ALA A 56 6.45 -2.60 -14.85
N GLU A 57 5.35 -2.92 -15.52
CA GLU A 57 4.05 -3.18 -14.88
C GLU A 57 4.11 -4.38 -13.93
N ARG A 58 4.67 -5.52 -14.40
CA ARG A 58 4.91 -6.69 -13.54
C ARG A 58 5.82 -6.38 -12.35
N GLY A 59 6.77 -5.46 -12.52
CA GLY A 59 7.60 -4.95 -11.41
C GLY A 59 6.77 -4.29 -10.33
N ALA A 60 5.88 -3.38 -10.72
CA ALA A 60 4.96 -2.70 -9.80
C ALA A 60 3.99 -3.67 -9.12
N GLU A 61 3.47 -4.68 -9.84
CA GLU A 61 2.63 -5.72 -9.25
C GLU A 61 3.37 -6.51 -8.17
N ARG A 62 4.64 -6.86 -8.40
CA ARG A 62 5.46 -7.59 -7.41
C ARG A 62 5.68 -6.76 -6.14
N GLU A 63 5.90 -5.46 -6.26
CA GLU A 63 6.01 -4.56 -5.11
C GLU A 63 4.70 -4.49 -4.32
N LEU A 64 3.56 -4.44 -5.02
CA LEU A 64 2.24 -4.50 -4.38
C LEU A 64 2.04 -5.82 -3.62
N TYR A 65 2.36 -6.97 -4.22
CA TYR A 65 2.26 -8.26 -3.54
C TYR A 65 3.18 -8.34 -2.33
N ALA A 66 4.40 -7.81 -2.40
CA ALA A 66 5.31 -7.76 -1.26
C ALA A 66 4.72 -6.93 -0.10
N SER A 67 4.10 -5.78 -0.42
CA SER A 67 3.39 -4.96 0.57
C SER A 67 2.21 -5.69 1.20
N MET A 68 1.40 -6.39 0.39
CA MET A 68 0.27 -7.18 0.89
C MET A 68 0.73 -8.33 1.82
N VAL A 69 1.84 -9.00 1.49
CA VAL A 69 2.42 -10.05 2.35
C VAL A 69 2.88 -9.47 3.69
N ALA A 70 3.52 -8.30 3.69
CA ALA A 70 3.92 -7.64 4.93
C ALA A 70 2.70 -7.22 5.79
N GLN A 71 1.64 -6.72 5.16
CA GLN A 71 0.38 -6.40 5.86
C GLN A 71 -0.29 -7.66 6.43
N ALA A 72 -0.32 -8.75 5.67
CA ALA A 72 -0.89 -10.02 6.14
C ALA A 72 -0.12 -10.58 7.35
N ALA A 73 1.21 -10.46 7.36
CA ALA A 73 2.03 -10.82 8.52
C ALA A 73 1.65 -9.96 9.74
N GLY A 74 1.55 -8.63 9.59
CA GLY A 74 1.13 -7.75 10.67
C GLY A 74 -0.27 -8.05 11.23
N VAL A 75 -1.22 -8.41 10.35
CA VAL A 75 -2.57 -8.85 10.78
C VAL A 75 -2.49 -10.18 11.54
N SER A 76 -1.65 -11.11 11.10
CA SER A 76 -1.46 -12.40 11.79
C SER A 76 -0.88 -12.22 13.19
N ASP A 77 0.08 -11.32 13.35
CA ASP A 77 0.67 -10.99 14.64
C ASP A 77 -0.39 -10.38 15.58
N ALA A 78 -1.16 -9.40 15.09
CA ALA A 78 -2.24 -8.78 15.85
C ALA A 78 -3.32 -9.79 16.28
N LEU A 79 -3.70 -10.71 15.40
CA LEU A 79 -4.67 -11.78 15.72
C LEU A 79 -4.13 -12.72 16.81
N THR A 80 -2.82 -12.98 16.79
CA THR A 80 -2.17 -13.82 17.81
C THR A 80 -2.16 -13.13 19.17
N GLU A 81 -1.86 -11.83 19.21
CA GLU A 81 -1.96 -11.01 20.42
C GLU A 81 -3.40 -10.94 20.95
N GLU A 82 -4.38 -10.75 20.06
CA GLU A 82 -5.80 -10.76 20.42
C GLU A 82 -6.21 -12.11 21.04
N ALA A 83 -5.80 -13.23 20.45
CA ALA A 83 -6.10 -14.55 20.98
C ALA A 83 -5.49 -14.75 22.39
N GLN A 84 -4.27 -14.26 22.62
CA GLN A 84 -3.63 -14.32 23.93
C GLN A 84 -4.35 -13.45 24.97
N THR A 85 -4.69 -12.21 24.62
CA THR A 85 -5.42 -11.30 25.53
C THR A 85 -6.82 -11.83 25.85
N LEU A 86 -7.52 -12.43 24.89
CA LEU A 86 -8.80 -13.12 25.11
C LEU A 86 -8.66 -14.31 26.07
N ALA A 87 -7.59 -15.10 25.95
CA ALA A 87 -7.32 -16.21 26.87
C ALA A 87 -7.08 -15.69 28.31
N GLN A 88 -6.31 -14.61 28.47
CA GLN A 88 -6.10 -13.96 29.75
C GLN A 88 -7.41 -13.42 30.34
N LEU A 89 -8.23 -12.74 29.53
CA LEU A 89 -9.53 -12.21 29.97
C LEU A 89 -10.47 -13.32 30.43
N ARG A 90 -10.50 -14.46 29.72
CA ARG A 90 -11.26 -15.64 30.13
C ARG A 90 -10.77 -16.19 31.47
N SER A 91 -9.45 -16.26 31.68
CA SER A 91 -8.88 -16.69 32.95
C SER A 91 -9.29 -15.77 34.11
N VAL A 92 -9.18 -14.45 33.91
CA VAL A 92 -9.59 -13.45 34.92
C VAL A 92 -11.10 -13.53 35.19
N SER A 93 -11.91 -13.67 34.14
CA SER A 93 -13.37 -13.84 34.28
C SER A 93 -13.72 -15.11 35.07
N GLN A 94 -13.00 -16.21 34.84
CA GLN A 94 -13.21 -17.45 35.58
C GLN A 94 -12.77 -17.32 37.03
N GLU A 95 -11.64 -16.64 37.30
CA GLU A 95 -11.18 -16.36 38.65
C GLU A 95 -12.17 -15.47 39.43
N LEU A 96 -12.71 -14.42 38.80
CA LEU A 96 -13.78 -13.60 39.40
C LEU A 96 -15.05 -14.41 39.71
N THR A 97 -15.43 -15.31 38.80
CA THR A 97 -16.59 -16.20 39.01
C THR A 97 -16.36 -17.13 40.21
N ASN A 98 -15.16 -17.70 40.32
CA ASN A 98 -14.79 -18.57 41.44
C ASN A 98 -14.74 -17.78 42.77
N GLN A 99 -14.17 -16.57 42.78
CA GLN A 99 -14.16 -15.72 43.99
C GLN A 99 -15.57 -15.31 44.43
N THR A 100 -16.48 -15.06 43.48
CA THR A 100 -17.89 -14.77 43.79
C THR A 100 -18.58 -15.98 44.42
N ALA A 101 -18.35 -17.18 43.85
CA ALA A 101 -18.87 -18.43 44.40
C ALA A 101 -18.30 -18.76 45.80
N ASP A 102 -17.00 -18.51 46.02
CA ASP A 102 -16.34 -18.70 47.31
C ASP A 102 -16.83 -17.67 48.36
N SER A 103 -17.18 -16.46 47.92
CA SER A 103 -17.77 -15.42 48.77
C SER A 103 -19.19 -15.77 49.21
N ASP A 104 -20.01 -16.32 48.31
CA ASP A 104 -21.36 -16.81 48.60
C ASP A 104 -21.36 -18.07 49.48
N GLY A 105 -20.37 -18.96 49.30
CA GLY A 105 -20.13 -20.11 50.18
C GLY A 105 -19.74 -19.70 51.60
N ASN A 106 -18.94 -18.65 51.76
CA ASN A 106 -18.59 -18.07 53.06
C ASN A 106 -19.71 -17.22 53.69
N ALA A 107 -20.64 -16.70 52.89
CA ALA A 107 -21.82 -15.97 53.40
C ALA A 107 -22.82 -16.88 54.14
N SER A 108 -22.76 -18.22 53.94
CA SER A 108 -23.60 -19.17 54.68
C SER A 108 -23.13 -19.44 56.12
N VAL A 109 -21.94 -18.99 56.54
CA VAL A 109 -21.36 -19.32 57.87
C VAL A 109 -21.29 -18.12 58.82
N ARG A 110 -21.61 -16.89 58.40
CA ARG A 110 -21.59 -15.73 59.31
C ARG A 110 -22.77 -14.78 59.13
N ARG A 111 -23.97 -15.23 59.52
CA ARG A 111 -25.00 -14.29 60.01
C ARG A 111 -24.87 -14.15 61.52
N ASP A 112 -23.88 -13.36 61.95
CA ASP A 112 -23.94 -12.58 63.18
C ASP A 112 -22.64 -11.80 63.35
N ALA A 113 -22.59 -10.59 62.79
CA ALA A 113 -21.88 -9.45 63.34
C ALA A 113 -22.25 -8.23 62.51
N ARG A 114 -22.85 -7.24 63.17
CA ARG A 114 -23.15 -5.92 62.60
C ARG A 114 -21.89 -5.17 62.19
N CYS A 115 -22.14 -4.18 61.33
CA CYS A 115 -21.40 -2.94 61.08
C CYS A 115 -20.55 -2.91 59.80
N ASP A 116 -20.97 -1.96 58.95
CA ASP A 116 -20.19 -1.19 57.99
C ASP A 116 -19.65 -1.92 56.76
N GLN A 117 -20.48 -2.02 55.72
CA GLN A 117 -20.03 -1.96 54.32
C GLN A 117 -21.18 -1.50 53.42
N GLN A 118 -21.40 -0.18 53.40
CA GLN A 118 -22.06 0.46 52.27
C GLN A 118 -21.02 0.67 51.15
N LYS A 119 -21.33 0.10 49.97
CA LYS A 119 -20.69 0.23 48.63
C LYS A 119 -19.50 -0.68 48.29
N PRO A 120 -19.73 -1.55 47.28
CA PRO A 120 -19.02 -1.42 46.01
C PRO A 120 -19.94 -1.49 44.75
N GLU A 121 -21.25 -1.24 44.87
CA GLU A 121 -22.18 -1.33 43.73
C GLU A 121 -21.94 -0.23 42.66
N VAL A 122 -21.42 0.93 43.05
CA VAL A 122 -21.18 2.06 42.14
C VAL A 122 -20.01 1.81 41.18
N ASP A 123 -18.99 1.04 41.59
CA ASP A 123 -17.84 0.74 40.73
C ASP A 123 -18.17 -0.30 39.65
N ALA A 124 -19.05 -1.26 39.96
CA ALA A 124 -19.53 -2.23 38.98
C ALA A 124 -20.43 -1.58 37.92
N GLU A 125 -21.35 -0.70 38.34
CA GLU A 125 -22.23 0.04 37.44
C GLU A 125 -21.45 1.03 36.56
N LEU A 126 -20.42 1.70 37.10
CA LEU A 126 -19.50 2.54 36.33
C LEU A 126 -18.67 1.74 35.32
N ALA A 127 -18.20 0.55 35.70
CA ALA A 127 -17.47 -0.32 34.78
C ALA A 127 -18.37 -0.81 33.64
N ILE A 128 -19.60 -1.25 33.95
CA ILE A 128 -20.58 -1.66 32.94
C ILE A 128 -20.90 -0.51 31.99
N ALA A 129 -21.14 0.70 32.50
CA ALA A 129 -21.37 1.88 31.67
C ALA A 129 -20.16 2.22 30.77
N SER A 130 -18.94 2.05 31.29
CA SER A 130 -17.70 2.24 30.52
C SER A 130 -17.57 1.23 29.38
N TYR A 131 -17.86 -0.05 29.64
CA TYR A 131 -17.83 -1.09 28.62
C TYR A 131 -18.90 -0.89 27.54
N GLN A 132 -20.14 -0.53 27.94
CA GLN A 132 -21.21 -0.21 27.00
C GLN A 132 -20.88 1.01 26.12
N HIS A 133 -20.20 2.01 26.70
CA HIS A 133 -19.73 3.16 25.94
C HIS A 133 -18.65 2.77 24.92
N LYS A 134 -17.70 1.92 25.33
CA LYS A 134 -16.64 1.42 24.46
C LYS A 134 -17.18 0.53 23.33
N GLU A 135 -18.15 -0.32 23.63
CA GLU A 135 -18.86 -1.14 22.63
C GLU A 135 -19.55 -0.26 21.59
N LYS A 136 -20.24 0.80 22.02
CA LYS A 136 -20.91 1.74 21.12
C LYS A 136 -19.93 2.46 20.19
N LEU A 137 -18.75 2.85 20.71
CA LEU A 137 -17.69 3.48 19.90
C LEU A 137 -17.15 2.49 18.86
N LEU A 138 -16.84 1.26 19.25
CA LEU A 138 -16.35 0.23 18.34
C LEU A 138 -17.37 -0.12 17.24
N LEU A 139 -18.66 -0.15 17.58
CA LEU A 139 -19.72 -0.34 16.58
C LEU A 139 -19.78 0.81 15.57
N GLN A 140 -19.63 2.06 16.03
CA GLN A 140 -19.57 3.23 15.15
C GLN A 140 -18.33 3.22 14.24
N GLU A 141 -17.16 2.85 14.77
CA GLU A 141 -15.94 2.70 13.98
C GLU A 141 -16.09 1.60 12.93
N ARG A 142 -16.70 0.47 13.29
CA ARG A 142 -16.98 -0.63 12.36
C ARG A 142 -17.93 -0.19 11.24
N ASP A 143 -19.00 0.53 11.56
CA ASP A 143 -19.92 1.08 10.56
C ASP A 143 -19.20 2.07 9.63
N GLN A 144 -18.34 2.92 10.17
CA GLN A 144 -17.56 3.88 9.39
C GLN A 144 -16.55 3.20 8.45
N LEU A 145 -15.85 2.18 8.93
CA LEU A 145 -14.93 1.37 8.13
C LEU A 145 -15.67 0.59 7.03
N GLN A 146 -16.87 0.08 7.32
CA GLN A 146 -17.70 -0.58 6.30
C GLN A 146 -18.15 0.40 5.21
N SER A 147 -18.53 1.62 5.57
CA SER A 147 -18.85 2.67 4.58
C SER A 147 -17.65 2.96 3.68
N GLN A 148 -16.47 3.18 4.28
CA GLN A 148 -15.24 3.43 3.51
C GLN A 148 -14.88 2.24 2.60
N LEU A 149 -15.11 1.02 3.04
CA LEU A 149 -14.87 -0.18 2.24
C LEU A 149 -15.86 -0.27 1.06
N GLN A 150 -17.11 0.16 1.22
CA GLN A 150 -18.05 0.25 0.10
C GLN A 150 -17.67 1.36 -0.87
N ASP A 151 -17.30 2.54 -0.37
CA ASP A 151 -16.88 3.67 -1.20
C ASP A 151 -15.63 3.34 -2.01
N THR A 152 -14.65 2.67 -1.40
CA THR A 152 -13.43 2.23 -2.09
C THR A 152 -13.72 1.14 -3.11
N LYS A 153 -14.64 0.20 -2.83
CA LYS A 153 -15.10 -0.78 -3.83
C LYS A 153 -15.81 -0.11 -5.00
N ALA A 154 -16.64 0.90 -4.75
CA ALA A 154 -17.32 1.66 -5.79
C ALA A 154 -16.31 2.46 -6.64
N ALA A 155 -15.37 3.15 -6.00
CA ALA A 155 -14.30 3.87 -6.70
C ALA A 155 -13.40 2.94 -7.51
N LEU A 156 -13.10 1.74 -7.00
CA LEU A 156 -12.35 0.72 -7.74
C LEU A 156 -13.15 0.21 -8.94
N ALA A 157 -14.45 -0.06 -8.77
CA ALA A 157 -15.31 -0.48 -9.87
C ALA A 157 -15.42 0.62 -10.95
N GLU A 158 -15.57 1.88 -10.56
CA GLU A 158 -15.56 3.03 -11.47
C GLU A 158 -14.22 3.19 -12.20
N ALA A 159 -13.08 3.03 -11.50
CA ALA A 159 -11.76 3.09 -12.09
C ALA A 159 -11.52 1.93 -13.08
N GLN A 160 -11.99 0.72 -12.76
CA GLN A 160 -11.94 -0.43 -13.67
C GLN A 160 -12.83 -0.21 -14.91
N LEU A 161 -14.01 0.38 -14.73
CA LEU A 161 -14.92 0.72 -15.83
C LEU A 161 -14.36 1.86 -16.70
N GLN A 162 -13.68 2.84 -16.10
CA GLN A 162 -12.95 3.88 -16.80
C GLN A 162 -11.70 3.37 -17.51
N GLN A 163 -11.02 2.34 -17.02
CA GLN A 163 -9.96 1.66 -17.77
C GLN A 163 -10.53 0.93 -18.99
N GLN A 164 -11.63 0.19 -18.83
CA GLN A 164 -12.28 -0.50 -19.94
C GLN A 164 -12.84 0.46 -20.99
N ASN A 165 -13.40 1.60 -20.58
CA ASN A 165 -13.91 2.63 -21.49
C ASN A 165 -12.80 3.60 -21.99
N GLY A 166 -11.71 3.75 -21.24
CA GLY A 166 -10.59 4.66 -21.46
C GLY A 166 -9.49 4.11 -22.37
N LEU A 167 -9.58 2.83 -22.78
CA LEU A 167 -8.95 2.33 -24.01
C LEU A 167 -9.42 3.09 -25.26
N SER A 168 -10.36 4.05 -25.14
CA SER A 168 -10.75 4.96 -26.21
C SER A 168 -10.20 6.40 -26.11
N LEU A 169 -9.68 6.90 -24.98
CA LEU A 169 -9.09 8.26 -24.90
C LEU A 169 -8.22 8.42 -23.64
N GLY A 170 -6.91 8.52 -23.83
CA GLY A 170 -5.94 8.71 -22.76
C GLY A 170 -6.09 10.06 -22.04
N LEU A 171 -6.15 10.01 -20.71
CA LEU A 171 -5.91 11.17 -19.84
C LEU A 171 -5.45 10.69 -18.46
N ARG A 172 -4.22 11.06 -18.11
CA ARG A 172 -3.62 10.92 -16.77
C ARG A 172 -4.52 11.58 -15.73
N VAL A 173 -4.93 10.83 -14.71
CA VAL A 173 -5.50 11.37 -13.47
C VAL A 173 -4.48 11.18 -12.35
N VAL A 174 -4.01 12.30 -11.81
CA VAL A 174 -3.14 12.39 -10.62
C VAL A 174 -4.02 12.20 -9.38
N PRO A 175 -3.65 11.35 -8.40
CA PRO A 175 -4.45 11.20 -7.18
C PRO A 175 -4.29 12.44 -6.26
N PRO A 176 -5.33 12.84 -5.51
CA PRO A 176 -5.23 13.94 -4.58
C PRO A 176 -4.44 13.52 -3.33
N VAL A 177 -3.42 14.31 -2.99
CA VAL A 177 -2.65 14.20 -1.75
C VAL A 177 -3.57 14.52 -0.56
N PRO A 178 -3.65 13.68 0.49
CA PRO A 178 -4.41 14.04 1.68
C PRO A 178 -3.72 15.19 2.43
N ALA A 179 -4.48 16.24 2.70
CA ALA A 179 -4.03 17.41 3.44
C ALA A 179 -3.60 17.02 4.86
N ALA A 180 -2.32 17.22 5.17
CA ALA A 180 -1.78 17.15 6.53
C ALA A 180 -2.47 18.21 7.41
N ARG A 181 -3.41 17.77 8.25
CA ARG A 181 -3.93 18.58 9.37
C ARG A 181 -2.88 18.57 10.50
N GLY A 182 -1.99 19.55 10.45
CA GLY A 182 -1.06 19.88 11.54
C GLY A 182 -1.10 21.38 11.82
N ALA A 183 -2.24 21.89 12.30
CA ALA A 183 -2.36 23.26 12.76
C ALA A 183 -1.66 23.39 14.14
N LEU A 184 -0.40 23.78 14.13
CA LEU A 184 0.30 24.27 15.31
C LEU A 184 -0.30 25.63 15.70
N THR A 185 -0.97 25.69 16.84
CA THR A 185 -1.39 26.93 17.49
C THR A 185 -0.15 27.73 17.95
N PRO A 186 -0.04 29.03 17.66
CA PRO A 186 0.98 29.87 18.29
C PRO A 186 0.46 30.37 19.64
N ASN A 187 0.94 29.78 20.74
CA ASN A 187 0.73 30.35 22.06
C ASN A 187 1.74 31.50 22.27
N GLN A 188 1.25 32.73 22.15
CA GLN A 188 1.99 33.93 22.49
C GLN A 188 2.20 33.99 24.01
N SER A 189 3.46 34.06 24.42
CA SER A 189 3.83 34.68 25.70
C SER A 189 5.15 35.41 25.55
N CYS A 190 5.09 36.58 24.92
CA CYS A 190 6.03 37.65 25.22
C CYS A 190 5.57 38.35 26.50
N ARG A 191 6.34 38.29 27.57
CA ARG A 191 6.61 39.46 28.44
C ARG A 191 7.70 39.21 29.48
N ARG A 192 8.63 40.18 29.48
CA ARG A 192 9.49 40.70 30.56
C ARG A 192 10.92 40.16 30.67
N ASN A 193 11.84 41.01 30.18
CA ASN A 193 12.90 41.74 30.92
C ASN A 193 13.51 40.98 32.12
N ALA A 194 14.83 40.85 32.29
CA ALA A 194 15.86 41.86 32.12
C ALA A 194 17.26 41.24 32.30
N ARG A 195 18.28 41.96 31.79
CA ARG A 195 19.59 42.24 32.41
C ARG A 195 20.77 41.24 32.25
N THR A 196 21.81 41.81 31.60
CA THR A 196 23.27 41.66 31.87
C THR A 196 23.88 40.32 31.42
N THR A 197 24.96 40.22 30.63
CA THR A 197 26.24 40.96 30.70
C THR A 197 27.06 40.73 29.41
N CYS A 198 27.87 41.74 29.05
CA CYS A 198 28.90 41.75 28.02
C CYS A 198 30.02 40.71 28.20
N LEU A 199 30.65 40.31 27.08
CA LEU A 199 32.09 40.05 26.84
C LEU A 199 32.19 39.41 25.42
N LEU A 200 32.48 40.12 24.32
CA LEU A 200 33.78 40.60 23.80
C LEU A 200 34.93 39.58 23.79
N ILE A 201 35.70 39.65 22.68
CA ILE A 201 37.00 39.02 22.31
C ILE A 201 36.80 37.94 21.21
N THR A 202 36.87 38.23 19.89
CA THR A 202 37.97 38.60 18.97
C THR A 202 38.97 37.48 18.60
N SER A 203 39.23 37.44 17.28
CA SER A 203 40.30 36.77 16.50
C SER A 203 40.00 35.39 15.95
#